data_AF-A0A9P0KP74-F1
#
_entry.id   AF-A0A9P0KP74-F1
#
_cell.length_a   1.000
_cell.length_b   1.000
_cell.length_c   1.000
_cell.angle_alpha   90.00
_cell.angle_beta   90.00
_cell.angle_gamma   90.00
#
_symmetry.space_group_name_H-M   'P 1'
#
loop_
_entity.id
_entity.type
_entity.pdbx_description
1 polymer ?
#
loop_
_entity_poly.entity_id
_entity_poly.type
_entity_poly.pdbx_seq_one_letter_code
_entity_poly.pdbx_strand_id
1 'polypeptide(L)'
;MTAEIYFSHLSEKKTDEEVKELLRQAFITVEKGYMETLEDLLAERTSLMYDIPEGLNSYEAYQKVPEVVEGINRINCELSSGTAAAVALICNDKLYVANVGNSRVLLCQTDTNSVMKVVQLSIDHDLTNDDELLRLSQIGINTGSLRRSTRLGNQENTRCLGNYTVKAGYKDFEDLAVACQEPIISEPDIHGGIRLDESSRFLLLMSAGLYKSIEEAIGTDQVNKYIAQIVVEQFREQATLTGVAQAVVDRAVRLHHDWYMSNSLSHPCTPKREDITLVLRNFNYPMPNAITSPSKPTVTFNPVIERNSMSDDSTLDGKNTGTVNSYMPTNTTTTTCSERTETDDGVGADQKIEAYVDFSDFYRNYEEMKRKGTLPEGLENF
;
A
#
# COMPACT_ATOMS: atom_id res chain seq x y z
N MET A 1 -17.40 -2.07 -3.51
CA MET A 1 -16.33 -1.09 -3.82
C MET A 1 -16.38 -0.60 -5.26
N THR A 2 -16.19 -1.44 -6.28
CA THR A 2 -16.26 -1.00 -7.69
C THR A 2 -17.59 -0.35 -8.05
N ALA A 3 -18.71 -0.92 -7.60
CA ALA A 3 -20.04 -0.33 -7.81
C ALA A 3 -20.13 1.10 -7.21
N GLU A 4 -19.76 1.27 -5.94
CA GLU A 4 -19.74 2.58 -5.26
C GLU A 4 -18.92 3.62 -6.03
N ILE A 5 -17.76 3.23 -6.57
CA ILE A 5 -16.86 4.15 -7.29
C ILE A 5 -17.38 4.46 -8.70
N TYR A 6 -17.92 3.47 -9.42
CA TYR A 6 -18.39 3.69 -10.79
C TYR A 6 -19.73 4.42 -10.86
N PHE A 7 -20.64 4.19 -9.90
CA PHE A 7 -21.98 4.80 -9.89
C PHE A 7 -22.02 6.18 -9.22
N SER A 8 -20.93 6.66 -8.63
CA SER A 8 -20.86 7.94 -7.91
C SER A 8 -20.57 9.16 -8.80
N HIS A 9 -20.89 9.08 -10.10
CA HIS A 9 -20.76 10.18 -11.08
C HIS A 9 -19.37 10.86 -11.07
N LEU A 10 -18.30 10.06 -11.18
CA LEU A 10 -16.90 10.53 -11.19
C LEU A 10 -16.62 11.69 -12.17
N SER A 11 -17.36 11.76 -13.28
CA SER A 11 -17.23 12.81 -14.29
C SER A 11 -17.68 14.20 -13.85
N GLU A 12 -18.50 14.30 -12.80
CA GLU A 12 -19.04 15.56 -12.30
C GLU A 12 -18.16 16.20 -11.23
N LYS A 13 -17.27 15.41 -10.60
CA LYS A 13 -16.35 15.86 -9.55
C LYS A 13 -15.17 16.58 -10.16
N LYS A 14 -14.95 17.82 -9.74
CA LYS A 14 -13.92 18.70 -10.34
C LYS A 14 -12.73 18.94 -9.41
N THR A 15 -12.92 18.77 -8.10
CA THR A 15 -11.86 19.04 -7.13
C THR A 15 -11.19 17.75 -6.63
N ASP A 16 -9.91 17.85 -6.28
CA ASP A 16 -9.16 16.71 -5.75
C ASP A 16 -9.76 16.23 -4.42
N GLU A 17 -10.34 17.15 -3.63
CA GLU A 17 -10.97 16.83 -2.35
C GLU A 17 -12.30 16.08 -2.52
N GLU A 18 -13.12 16.44 -3.52
CA GLU A 18 -14.35 15.70 -3.83
C GLU A 18 -14.09 14.24 -4.22
N VAL A 19 -12.96 13.98 -4.90
CA VAL A 19 -12.53 12.63 -5.28
C VAL A 19 -12.00 11.87 -4.07
N LYS A 20 -11.23 12.52 -3.20
CA LYS A 20 -10.79 11.90 -1.93
C LYS A 20 -11.97 11.55 -1.04
N GLU A 21 -12.93 12.47 -0.90
CA GLU A 21 -14.13 12.21 -0.11
C GLU A 21 -15.00 11.11 -0.72
N LEU A 22 -15.09 11.01 -2.05
CA LEU A 22 -15.72 9.86 -2.71
C LEU A 22 -15.09 8.55 -2.26
N LEU A 23 -13.76 8.46 -2.34
CA LEU A 23 -13.03 7.25 -1.96
C LEU A 23 -13.26 6.93 -0.49
N ARG A 24 -13.19 7.93 0.40
CA ARG A 24 -13.49 7.75 1.82
C ARG A 24 -14.89 7.17 2.04
N GLN A 25 -15.91 7.75 1.42
CA GLN A 25 -17.29 7.27 1.52
C GLN A 25 -17.46 5.87 0.94
N ALA A 26 -16.79 5.54 -0.17
CA ALA A 26 -16.86 4.21 -0.76
C ALA A 26 -16.32 3.12 0.19
N PHE A 27 -15.26 3.39 0.96
CA PHE A 27 -14.75 2.46 1.98
C PHE A 27 -15.71 2.33 3.15
N ILE A 28 -16.25 3.45 3.66
CA ILE A 28 -17.22 3.46 4.76
C ILE A 28 -18.48 2.67 4.39
N THR A 29 -19.05 2.90 3.20
CA THR A 29 -20.26 2.20 2.74
C THR A 29 -20.01 0.70 2.58
N VAL A 30 -18.86 0.28 2.05
CA VAL A 30 -18.50 -1.14 1.92
C VAL A 30 -18.35 -1.79 3.29
N GLU A 31 -17.67 -1.13 4.22
CA GLU A 31 -17.50 -1.63 5.58
C GLU A 31 -18.83 -1.77 6.30
N LYS A 32 -19.67 -0.73 6.27
CA LYS A 32 -20.99 -0.72 6.91
C LYS A 32 -21.88 -1.82 6.32
N GLY A 33 -21.92 -1.94 4.99
CA GLY A 33 -22.67 -2.98 4.31
C GLY A 33 -22.19 -4.38 4.69
N TYR A 34 -20.88 -4.60 4.86
CA TYR A 34 -20.36 -5.87 5.35
C TYR A 34 -20.77 -6.14 6.81
N MET A 35 -20.64 -5.16 7.70
CA MET A 35 -21.01 -5.31 9.11
C MET A 35 -22.50 -5.62 9.30
N GLU A 36 -23.38 -5.02 8.50
CA GLU A 36 -24.82 -5.32 8.48
C GLU A 36 -25.10 -6.79 8.12
N THR A 37 -24.28 -7.42 7.26
CA THR A 37 -24.44 -8.85 6.95
C THR A 37 -24.08 -9.79 8.10
N LEU A 38 -23.37 -9.31 9.12
CA LEU A 38 -22.94 -10.12 10.26
C LEU A 38 -23.94 -10.13 11.41
N GLU A 39 -25.00 -9.32 11.36
CA GLU A 39 -25.96 -9.17 12.47
C GLU A 39 -26.63 -10.51 12.85
N ASP A 40 -27.03 -11.31 11.86
CA ASP A 40 -27.63 -12.64 12.09
C ASP A 40 -26.65 -13.62 12.74
N LEU A 41 -25.39 -13.60 12.31
CA LEU A 41 -24.32 -14.43 12.88
C LEU A 41 -24.03 -14.04 14.34
N LEU A 42 -24.08 -12.74 14.64
CA LEU A 42 -23.92 -12.25 16.02
C LEU A 42 -25.07 -12.71 16.91
N ALA A 43 -26.30 -12.67 16.41
CA ALA A 43 -27.47 -13.19 17.12
C ALA A 43 -27.34 -14.70 17.39
N GLU A 44 -26.90 -15.49 16.39
CA GLU A 44 -26.63 -16.93 16.56
C GLU A 44 -25.53 -17.19 17.59
N ARG A 45 -24.41 -16.45 17.52
CA ARG A 45 -23.32 -16.53 18.50
C ARG A 45 -23.83 -16.27 19.91
N THR A 46 -24.61 -15.21 20.12
CA THR A 46 -25.17 -14.87 21.43
C THR A 46 -26.13 -15.95 21.92
N SER A 47 -26.97 -16.52 21.05
CA SER A 47 -27.84 -17.64 21.42
C SER A 47 -27.03 -18.85 21.90
N LEU A 48 -26.00 -19.25 21.16
CA LEU A 48 -25.15 -20.38 21.54
C LEU A 48 -24.37 -20.11 22.84
N MET A 49 -24.00 -18.86 23.12
CA MET A 49 -23.37 -18.49 24.38
C MET A 49 -24.30 -18.67 25.58
N TYR A 50 -25.62 -18.44 25.42
CA TYR A 50 -26.61 -18.70 26.47
C TYR A 50 -26.84 -20.20 26.74
N ASP A 51 -26.54 -21.06 25.76
CA ASP A 51 -26.64 -22.51 25.92
C ASP A 51 -25.47 -23.10 26.73
N ILE A 52 -24.40 -22.32 26.97
CA ILE A 52 -23.28 -22.72 27.84
C ILE A 52 -23.67 -22.48 29.30
N PRO A 53 -23.61 -23.51 30.17
CA PRO A 53 -23.90 -23.33 31.59
C PRO A 53 -22.93 -22.34 32.27
N GLU A 54 -23.47 -21.44 33.09
CA GLU A 54 -22.67 -20.43 33.80
C GLU A 54 -21.61 -21.04 34.73
N GLY A 55 -20.44 -20.39 34.81
CA GLY A 55 -19.35 -20.77 35.73
C GLY A 55 -18.42 -21.88 35.22
N LEU A 56 -18.63 -22.38 34.00
CA LEU A 56 -17.71 -23.31 33.34
C LEU A 56 -16.49 -22.57 32.77
N ASN A 57 -15.30 -23.15 32.96
CA ASN A 57 -14.13 -22.68 32.22
C ASN A 57 -14.18 -23.19 30.76
N SER A 58 -13.38 -22.61 29.86
CA SER A 58 -13.39 -22.95 28.43
C SER A 58 -13.13 -24.43 28.14
N TYR A 59 -12.31 -25.09 28.96
CA TYR A 59 -11.99 -26.52 28.81
C TYR A 59 -13.16 -27.41 29.24
N GLU A 60 -13.81 -27.09 30.36
CA GLU A 60 -14.98 -27.80 30.86
C GLU A 60 -16.20 -27.60 29.96
N ALA A 61 -16.36 -26.41 29.37
CA ALA A 61 -17.38 -26.13 28.36
C ALA A 61 -17.19 -27.05 27.14
N TYR A 62 -15.95 -27.21 26.68
CA TYR A 62 -15.62 -28.11 25.56
C TYR A 62 -15.94 -29.58 25.87
N GLN A 63 -15.77 -30.00 27.13
CA GLN A 63 -16.09 -31.37 27.54
C GLN A 63 -17.60 -31.63 27.69
N LYS A 64 -18.35 -30.64 28.22
CA LYS A 64 -19.78 -30.82 28.50
C LYS A 64 -20.67 -30.57 27.30
N VAL A 65 -20.32 -29.58 26.47
CA VAL A 65 -21.15 -29.14 25.34
C VAL A 65 -20.27 -28.86 24.10
N PRO A 66 -19.57 -29.88 23.57
CA PRO A 66 -18.61 -29.69 22.46
C PRO A 66 -19.27 -29.09 21.22
N GLU A 67 -20.50 -29.51 20.87
CA GLU A 67 -21.20 -29.04 19.67
C GLU A 67 -21.49 -27.54 19.70
N VAL A 68 -21.88 -27.00 20.86
CA VAL A 68 -22.14 -25.56 21.04
C VAL A 68 -20.84 -24.77 20.95
N VAL A 69 -19.76 -25.26 21.59
CA VAL A 69 -18.45 -24.60 21.53
C VAL A 69 -17.87 -24.63 20.11
N GLU A 70 -18.05 -25.73 19.38
CA GLU A 70 -17.66 -25.83 17.96
C GLU A 70 -18.47 -24.88 17.08
N GLY A 71 -19.78 -24.76 17.32
CA GLY A 71 -20.65 -23.77 16.67
C GLY A 71 -20.16 -22.34 16.89
N ILE A 72 -19.85 -21.97 18.13
CA ILE A 72 -19.29 -20.66 18.48
C ILE A 72 -17.94 -20.44 17.79
N ASN A 73 -17.06 -21.43 17.78
CA ASN A 73 -15.76 -21.33 17.11
C ASN A 73 -15.90 -21.13 15.61
N ARG A 74 -16.84 -21.84 14.96
CA ARG A 74 -17.15 -21.65 13.54
C ARG A 74 -17.59 -20.22 13.26
N ILE A 75 -18.52 -19.68 14.06
CA ILE A 75 -18.99 -18.30 13.91
C ILE A 75 -17.86 -17.30 14.19
N ASN A 76 -17.04 -17.53 15.22
CA ASN A 76 -15.89 -16.67 15.53
C ASN A 76 -14.87 -16.64 14.37
N CYS A 77 -14.67 -17.76 13.66
CA CYS A 77 -13.83 -17.79 12.47
C CYS A 77 -14.40 -16.92 11.35
N GLU A 78 -15.73 -16.96 11.13
CA GLU A 78 -16.41 -16.14 10.14
C GLU A 78 -16.37 -14.64 10.50
N LEU A 79 -16.64 -14.31 11.77
CA LEU A 79 -16.53 -12.95 12.30
C LEU A 79 -15.10 -12.40 12.28
N SER A 80 -14.09 -13.27 12.31
CA SER A 80 -12.67 -12.90 12.24
C SER A 80 -12.17 -12.67 10.80
N SER A 81 -13.04 -12.81 9.79
CA SER A 81 -12.66 -12.60 8.40
C SER A 81 -12.48 -11.12 8.10
N GLY A 82 -11.29 -10.73 7.65
CA GLY A 82 -10.95 -9.37 7.27
C GLY A 82 -10.00 -9.32 6.07
N THR A 83 -9.84 -8.12 5.51
CA THR A 83 -9.01 -7.91 4.32
C THR A 83 -8.29 -6.56 4.36
N ALA A 84 -7.11 -6.52 3.73
CA ALA A 84 -6.40 -5.29 3.39
C ALA A 84 -6.74 -4.92 1.95
N ALA A 85 -6.86 -3.62 1.68
CA ALA A 85 -7.25 -3.12 0.36
C ALA A 85 -6.42 -1.89 -0.02
N ALA A 86 -5.76 -1.97 -1.17
CA ALA A 86 -5.16 -0.82 -1.85
C ALA A 86 -5.90 -0.57 -3.16
N VAL A 87 -6.38 0.65 -3.35
CA VAL A 87 -7.14 1.08 -4.52
C VAL A 87 -6.41 2.22 -5.21
N ALA A 88 -6.18 2.10 -6.51
CA ALA A 88 -5.66 3.16 -7.35
C ALA A 88 -6.74 3.62 -8.34
N LEU A 89 -7.18 4.87 -8.20
CA LEU A 89 -8.13 5.52 -9.10
C LEU A 89 -7.39 6.49 -10.01
N ILE A 90 -7.53 6.30 -11.32
CA ILE A 90 -7.02 7.23 -12.33
C ILE A 90 -8.22 7.99 -12.90
N CYS A 91 -8.26 9.30 -12.70
CA CYS A 91 -9.34 10.17 -13.16
C CYS A 91 -8.74 11.49 -13.66
N ASN A 92 -9.09 11.91 -14.88
CA ASN A 92 -8.62 13.17 -15.49
C ASN A 92 -7.09 13.34 -15.43
N ASP A 93 -6.36 12.28 -15.83
CA ASP A 93 -4.88 12.21 -15.79
C ASP A 93 -4.26 12.44 -14.39
N LYS A 94 -5.07 12.30 -13.33
CA LYS A 94 -4.61 12.31 -11.94
C LYS A 94 -4.77 10.94 -11.32
N LEU A 95 -3.80 10.57 -10.51
CA LEU A 95 -3.78 9.36 -9.71
C LEU A 95 -4.16 9.69 -8.26
N TYR A 96 -5.08 8.89 -7.73
CA TYR A 96 -5.48 8.85 -6.33
C TYR A 96 -5.31 7.42 -5.83
N VAL A 97 -4.74 7.28 -4.64
CA VAL A 97 -4.44 6.01 -3.98
C VAL A 97 -5.12 6.04 -2.62
N ALA A 98 -5.94 5.04 -2.34
CA ALA A 98 -6.54 4.81 -1.03
C ALA A 98 -6.05 3.46 -0.50
N ASN A 99 -5.54 3.42 0.73
CA ASN A 99 -5.00 2.20 1.34
C ASN A 99 -5.61 1.95 2.72
N VAL A 100 -5.94 0.68 2.99
CA VAL A 100 -6.29 0.14 4.30
C VAL A 100 -5.48 -1.14 4.50
N GLY A 101 -4.61 -1.16 5.51
CA GLY A 101 -3.71 -2.29 5.79
C GLY A 101 -2.31 -2.11 5.19
N ASN A 102 -1.69 -3.23 4.81
CA ASN A 102 -0.27 -3.32 4.43
C ASN A 102 -0.06 -3.66 2.94
N SER A 103 -1.03 -3.37 2.08
CA SER A 103 -0.81 -3.44 0.63
C SER A 103 -0.02 -2.22 0.16
N ARG A 104 0.91 -2.42 -0.76
CA ARG A 104 1.77 -1.33 -1.26
C ARG A 104 1.40 -0.90 -2.67
N VAL A 105 1.37 0.41 -2.89
CA VAL A 105 1.21 1.02 -4.21
C VAL A 105 2.47 1.81 -4.56
N LEU A 106 3.16 1.42 -5.64
CA LEU A 106 4.39 2.07 -6.09
C LEU A 106 4.19 2.73 -7.45
N LEU A 107 4.57 4.00 -7.55
CA LEU A 107 4.68 4.70 -8.82
C LEU A 107 6.15 4.74 -9.24
N CYS A 108 6.44 4.18 -10.41
CA CYS A 108 7.77 4.23 -11.00
C CYS A 108 7.81 5.34 -12.05
N GLN A 109 8.65 6.34 -11.81
CA GLN A 109 8.86 7.50 -12.68
C GLN A 109 10.30 7.53 -13.19
N THR A 110 10.51 8.15 -14.34
CA THR A 110 11.86 8.41 -14.86
C THR A 110 12.16 9.89 -14.76
N ASP A 111 13.20 10.24 -14.02
CA ASP A 111 13.67 11.61 -13.92
C ASP A 111 14.34 12.07 -15.23
N THR A 112 14.58 13.37 -15.35
CA THR A 112 15.32 14.03 -16.44
C THR A 112 16.66 13.37 -16.78
N ASN A 113 17.33 12.79 -15.79
CA ASN A 113 18.59 12.04 -15.96
C ASN A 113 18.41 10.60 -16.46
N SER A 114 17.19 10.21 -16.88
CA SER A 114 16.84 8.83 -17.27
C SER A 114 17.00 7.79 -16.15
N VAL A 115 17.07 8.23 -14.89
CA VAL A 115 17.12 7.36 -13.71
C VAL A 115 15.70 7.05 -13.25
N MET A 116 15.42 5.79 -12.96
CA MET A 116 14.13 5.37 -12.42
C MET A 116 14.05 5.69 -10.92
N LYS A 117 13.06 6.49 -10.55
CA LYS A 117 12.66 6.77 -9.17
C LYS A 117 11.44 5.91 -8.84
N VAL A 118 11.54 5.17 -7.74
CA VAL A 118 10.43 4.36 -7.20
C VAL A 118 9.86 5.12 -6.01
N VAL A 119 8.59 5.49 -6.09
CA VAL A 119 7.90 6.24 -5.03
C VAL A 119 6.77 5.37 -4.48
N GLN A 120 6.82 5.05 -3.20
CA GLN A 120 5.71 4.41 -2.51
C GLN A 120 4.64 5.47 -2.22
N LEU A 121 3.43 5.24 -2.75
CA LEU A 121 2.30 6.15 -2.61
C LEU A 121 1.37 5.77 -1.45
N SER A 122 1.37 4.52 -0.99
CA SER A 122 0.58 4.07 0.15
C SER A 122 1.40 4.11 1.45
N ILE A 123 0.74 4.35 2.58
CA ILE A 123 1.34 4.17 3.91
C ILE A 123 0.99 2.78 4.43
N ASP A 124 1.98 2.06 4.96
CA ASP A 124 1.75 0.75 5.58
C ASP A 124 1.11 0.94 6.96
N HIS A 125 -0.03 0.28 7.18
CA HIS A 125 -0.76 0.33 8.45
C HIS A 125 -0.42 -0.88 9.31
N ASP A 126 0.76 -0.84 9.94
CA ASP A 126 1.27 -1.88 10.82
C ASP A 126 1.92 -1.28 12.08
N LEU A 127 2.48 -2.14 12.94
CA LEU A 127 3.13 -1.74 14.18
C LEU A 127 4.54 -1.13 14.00
N THR A 128 5.05 -1.08 12.77
CA THR A 128 6.32 -0.39 12.46
C THR A 128 6.10 1.09 12.15
N ASN A 129 4.87 1.47 11.80
CA ASN A 129 4.48 2.84 11.54
C ASN A 129 4.28 3.64 12.85
N ASP A 130 5.13 4.63 13.07
CA ASP A 130 5.09 5.47 14.28
C ASP A 130 3.78 6.29 14.41
N ASP A 131 3.13 6.68 13.32
CA ASP A 131 1.86 7.41 13.37
C ASP A 131 0.72 6.50 13.85
N GLU A 132 0.70 5.24 13.42
CA GLU A 132 -0.26 4.24 13.91
C GLU A 132 0.02 3.85 15.36
N LEU A 133 1.29 3.74 15.76
CA LEU A 133 1.64 3.54 17.17
C LEU A 133 1.17 4.72 18.03
N LEU A 134 1.37 5.95 17.57
CA LEU A 134 0.89 7.14 18.28
C LEU A 134 -0.64 7.11 18.43
N ARG A 135 -1.38 6.79 17.36
CA ARG A 135 -2.84 6.62 17.38
C ARG A 135 -3.27 5.56 18.41
N LEU A 136 -2.62 4.39 18.42
CA LEU A 136 -2.90 3.32 19.39
C LEU A 136 -2.57 3.75 20.84
N SER A 137 -1.50 4.51 21.04
CA SER A 137 -1.15 5.06 22.35
C SER A 137 -2.18 6.05 22.87
N GLN A 138 -2.74 6.89 22.01
CA GLN A 138 -3.76 7.89 22.37
C GLN A 138 -5.05 7.26 22.85
N ILE A 139 -5.37 6.05 22.40
CA ILE A 139 -6.56 5.30 22.82
C ILE A 139 -6.30 4.41 24.04
N GLY A 140 -5.08 4.45 24.62
CA GLY A 140 -4.74 3.74 25.86
C GLY A 140 -4.04 2.39 25.68
N ILE A 141 -3.65 2.01 24.47
CA ILE A 141 -2.87 0.78 24.25
C ILE A 141 -1.40 1.01 24.60
N ASN A 142 -0.81 0.08 25.36
CA ASN A 142 0.60 0.16 25.75
C ASN A 142 1.51 -0.23 24.58
N THR A 143 2.03 0.77 23.86
CA THR A 143 2.90 0.56 22.68
C THR A 143 4.27 -0.04 23.01
N GLY A 144 4.71 0.00 24.27
CA GLY A 144 6.02 -0.51 24.70
C GLY A 144 6.13 -2.05 24.60
N SER A 145 5.05 -2.78 24.86
CA SER A 145 4.99 -4.23 24.62
C SER A 145 4.72 -4.55 23.14
N LEU A 146 3.93 -3.71 22.45
CA LEU A 146 3.56 -3.92 21.05
C LEU A 146 4.73 -3.75 20.08
N ARG A 147 5.74 -2.91 20.36
CA ARG A 147 6.95 -2.82 19.51
C ARG A 147 7.70 -4.15 19.36
N ARG A 148 7.49 -5.10 20.28
CA ARG A 148 8.05 -6.47 20.22
C ARG A 148 7.05 -7.52 19.74
N SER A 149 5.77 -7.15 19.62
CA SER A 149 4.74 -8.01 19.06
C SER A 149 4.66 -7.77 17.55
N THR A 150 4.41 -8.83 16.79
CA THR A 150 4.08 -8.72 15.35
C THR A 150 2.58 -8.68 15.10
N ARG A 151 1.76 -8.85 16.15
CA ARG A 151 0.31 -9.01 16.04
C ARG A 151 -0.44 -8.15 17.04
N LEU A 152 -1.62 -7.71 16.59
CA LEU A 152 -2.61 -6.94 17.32
C LEU A 152 -3.93 -7.72 17.29
N GLY A 153 -4.24 -8.39 18.40
CA GLY A 153 -5.34 -9.38 18.44
C GLY A 153 -5.05 -10.57 17.53
N ASN A 154 -5.86 -10.76 16.49
CA ASN A 154 -5.74 -11.87 15.54
C ASN A 154 -5.02 -11.50 14.21
N GLN A 155 -4.54 -10.27 14.02
CA GLN A 155 -3.96 -9.79 12.77
C GLN A 155 -2.70 -8.94 12.97
N GLU A 156 -1.98 -8.61 11.89
CA GLU A 156 -0.76 -7.78 11.93
C GLU A 156 -1.01 -6.30 11.62
N ASN A 157 -2.12 -6.02 10.92
CA ASN A 157 -2.45 -4.69 10.46
C ASN A 157 -3.20 -3.90 11.52
N THR A 158 -2.93 -2.59 11.60
CA THR A 158 -3.64 -1.65 12.48
C THR A 158 -4.91 -1.08 11.84
N ARG A 159 -5.08 -1.30 10.53
CA ARG A 159 -6.29 -0.98 9.76
C ARG A 159 -6.68 -2.14 8.84
N CYS A 160 -7.95 -2.48 8.79
CA CYS A 160 -8.49 -3.51 7.89
C CYS A 160 -9.97 -3.26 7.59
N LEU A 161 -10.47 -3.88 6.52
CA LEU A 161 -11.91 -4.01 6.26
C LEU A 161 -12.42 -5.32 6.87
N GLY A 162 -13.63 -5.31 7.43
CA GLY A 162 -14.21 -6.46 8.12
C GLY A 162 -13.53 -6.75 9.47
N ASN A 163 -13.40 -8.03 9.82
CA ASN A 163 -12.85 -8.53 11.08
C ASN A 163 -13.53 -7.89 12.30
N TYR A 164 -14.77 -8.32 12.54
CA TYR A 164 -15.60 -7.82 13.64
C TYR A 164 -14.92 -8.00 15.00
N THR A 165 -14.19 -9.10 15.19
CA THR A 165 -13.62 -9.48 16.49
C THR A 165 -12.60 -8.47 17.01
N VAL A 166 -11.84 -7.80 16.14
CA VAL A 166 -10.86 -6.77 16.54
C VAL A 166 -11.39 -5.34 16.41
N LYS A 167 -12.63 -5.19 15.92
CA LYS A 167 -13.38 -3.94 15.86
C LYS A 167 -14.36 -3.89 17.00
N ALA A 168 -15.67 -4.05 16.79
CA ALA A 168 -16.66 -4.01 17.86
C ALA A 168 -16.47 -5.11 18.94
N GLY A 169 -15.85 -6.24 18.59
CA GLY A 169 -15.54 -7.33 19.53
C GLY A 169 -14.22 -7.20 20.31
N TYR A 170 -13.47 -6.11 20.12
CA TYR A 170 -12.08 -5.99 20.61
C TYR A 170 -11.89 -6.18 22.11
N LYS A 171 -12.94 -5.95 22.91
CA LYS A 171 -12.92 -6.15 24.37
C LYS A 171 -12.70 -7.61 24.78
N ASP A 172 -12.91 -8.56 23.88
CA ASP A 172 -12.64 -9.99 24.12
C ASP A 172 -11.11 -10.29 24.12
N PHE A 173 -10.27 -9.37 23.62
CA PHE A 173 -8.81 -9.50 23.63
C PHE A 173 -8.19 -8.71 24.78
N GLU A 174 -7.44 -9.38 25.65
CA GLU A 174 -6.78 -8.76 26.81
C GLU A 174 -5.91 -7.55 26.42
N ASP A 175 -5.13 -7.69 25.34
CA ASP A 175 -4.24 -6.63 24.84
C ASP A 175 -4.98 -5.40 24.28
N LEU A 176 -6.25 -5.57 23.86
CA LEU A 176 -7.05 -4.51 23.24
C LEU A 176 -8.15 -3.97 24.17
N ALA A 177 -8.50 -4.72 25.23
CA ALA A 177 -9.60 -4.39 26.13
C ALA A 177 -9.42 -3.04 26.84
N VAL A 178 -8.16 -2.61 27.02
CA VAL A 178 -7.80 -1.31 27.61
C VAL A 178 -8.14 -0.12 26.72
N ALA A 179 -8.35 -0.33 25.41
CA ALA A 179 -8.56 0.77 24.47
C ALA A 179 -9.90 1.49 24.69
N CYS A 180 -9.88 2.82 24.69
CA CYS A 180 -11.06 3.66 24.88
C CYS A 180 -12.03 3.65 23.68
N GLN A 181 -11.54 3.30 22.51
CA GLN A 181 -12.28 3.20 21.25
C GLN A 181 -11.74 2.05 20.39
N GLU A 182 -12.32 1.84 19.21
CA GLU A 182 -11.89 0.78 18.29
C GLU A 182 -10.40 0.93 17.93
N PRO A 183 -9.56 -0.08 18.22
CA PRO A 183 -8.14 -0.01 17.96
C PRO A 183 -7.82 -0.22 16.48
N ILE A 184 -8.56 -1.12 15.84
CA ILE A 184 -8.48 -1.37 14.40
C ILE A 184 -9.57 -0.58 13.71
N ILE A 185 -9.21 0.24 12.73
CA ILE A 185 -10.16 1.07 11.98
C ILE A 185 -10.21 0.65 10.50
N SER A 186 -11.31 0.98 9.82
CA SER A 186 -11.51 0.76 8.39
C SER A 186 -11.25 2.01 7.54
N GLU A 187 -10.87 3.13 8.17
CA GLU A 187 -10.66 4.40 7.47
C GLU A 187 -9.41 4.33 6.56
N PRO A 188 -9.57 4.58 5.24
CA PRO A 188 -8.45 4.57 4.31
C PRO A 188 -7.56 5.80 4.51
N ASP A 189 -6.26 5.58 4.38
CA ASP A 189 -5.33 6.66 4.09
C ASP A 189 -5.38 6.99 2.59
N ILE A 190 -5.60 8.26 2.25
CA ILE A 190 -5.86 8.68 0.87
C ILE A 190 -4.83 9.71 0.41
N HIS A 191 -3.99 9.29 -0.51
CA HIS A 191 -3.02 10.14 -1.19
C HIS A 191 -3.47 10.39 -2.62
N GLY A 192 -3.48 11.64 -3.10
CA GLY A 192 -3.97 11.88 -4.45
C GLY A 192 -3.80 13.30 -4.96
N GLY A 193 -4.28 13.51 -6.18
CA GLY A 193 -3.98 14.72 -6.97
C GLY A 193 -2.64 14.63 -7.69
N ILE A 194 -2.05 13.42 -7.77
CA ILE A 194 -0.76 13.20 -8.42
C ILE A 194 -0.98 13.24 -9.93
N ARG A 195 -0.41 14.23 -10.61
CA ARG A 195 -0.50 14.33 -12.07
C ARG A 195 0.33 13.22 -12.73
N LEU A 196 -0.31 12.46 -13.61
CA LEU A 196 0.35 11.50 -14.47
C LEU A 196 0.90 12.23 -15.68
N ASP A 197 2.22 12.33 -15.75
CA ASP A 197 2.96 12.98 -16.82
C ASP A 197 3.73 11.96 -17.68
N GLU A 198 4.50 12.45 -18.64
CA GLU A 198 5.35 11.60 -19.49
C GLU A 198 6.48 10.90 -18.71
N SER A 199 6.83 11.40 -17.52
CA SER A 199 7.81 10.76 -16.62
C SER A 199 7.25 9.48 -16.00
N SER A 200 5.93 9.36 -15.90
CA SER A 200 5.23 8.24 -15.27
C SER A 200 5.31 7.01 -16.17
N ARG A 201 5.99 5.95 -15.69
CA ARG A 201 6.27 4.76 -16.49
C ARG A 201 5.26 3.65 -16.26
N PHE A 202 5.14 3.20 -15.02
CA PHE A 202 4.21 2.16 -14.62
C PHE A 202 3.87 2.28 -13.14
N LEU A 203 2.73 1.71 -12.77
CA LEU A 203 2.22 1.63 -11.41
C LEU A 203 2.15 0.16 -10.99
N LEU A 204 2.54 -0.11 -9.75
CA LEU A 204 2.47 -1.42 -9.13
C LEU A 204 1.51 -1.35 -7.94
N LEU A 205 0.62 -2.34 -7.81
CA LEU A 205 -0.09 -2.63 -6.57
C LEU A 205 0.29 -4.06 -6.17
N MET A 206 0.71 -4.25 -4.93
CA MET A 206 1.19 -5.55 -4.45
C MET A 206 0.70 -5.87 -3.05
N SER A 207 0.40 -7.15 -2.82
CA SER A 207 0.06 -7.66 -1.49
C SER A 207 1.29 -7.80 -0.59
N ALA A 208 1.05 -7.83 0.72
CA ALA A 208 2.07 -8.09 1.73
C ALA A 208 2.88 -9.35 1.46
N GLY A 209 2.22 -10.42 1.03
CA GLY A 209 2.86 -11.68 0.67
C GLY A 209 3.97 -11.52 -0.37
N LEU A 210 3.87 -10.58 -1.32
CA LEU A 210 4.93 -10.39 -2.32
C LEU A 210 6.20 -9.82 -1.69
N TYR A 211 6.09 -8.64 -1.08
CA TYR A 211 7.27 -7.92 -0.63
C TYR A 211 7.84 -8.52 0.65
N LYS A 212 7.01 -9.00 1.59
CA LYS A 212 7.48 -9.67 2.82
C LYS A 212 8.27 -10.93 2.49
N SER A 213 7.81 -11.74 1.53
CA SER A 213 8.56 -12.95 1.10
C SER A 213 9.94 -12.61 0.55
N ILE A 214 10.08 -11.47 -0.14
CA ILE A 214 11.37 -11.02 -0.68
C ILE A 214 12.23 -10.40 0.43
N GLU A 215 11.64 -9.60 1.32
CA GLU A 215 12.31 -9.02 2.50
C GLU A 215 12.90 -10.13 3.38
N GLU A 216 12.14 -11.19 3.66
CA GLU A 216 12.60 -12.37 4.42
C GLU A 216 13.75 -13.11 3.72
N ALA A 217 13.62 -13.33 2.41
CA ALA A 217 14.58 -14.13 1.65
C ALA A 217 15.93 -13.40 1.44
N ILE A 218 15.89 -12.08 1.24
CA ILE A 218 17.08 -11.28 0.90
C ILE A 218 17.63 -10.54 2.14
N GLY A 219 16.80 -10.23 3.13
CA GLY A 219 17.17 -9.43 4.29
C GLY A 219 17.46 -7.97 3.92
N THR A 220 16.68 -7.37 3.02
CA THR A 220 16.87 -5.98 2.55
C THR A 220 15.70 -5.07 2.90
N ASP A 221 16.01 -3.87 3.38
CA ASP A 221 15.02 -2.82 3.64
C ASP A 221 14.60 -2.07 2.35
N GLN A 222 15.24 -2.37 1.22
CA GLN A 222 15.02 -1.68 -0.07
C GLN A 222 14.20 -2.55 -1.05
N VAL A 223 13.26 -3.33 -0.54
CA VAL A 223 12.47 -4.27 -1.33
C VAL A 223 11.71 -3.61 -2.48
N ASN A 224 11.19 -2.40 -2.28
CA ASN A 224 10.42 -1.69 -3.29
C ASN A 224 11.25 -1.41 -4.54
N LYS A 225 12.50 -1.00 -4.35
CA LYS A 225 13.47 -0.76 -5.43
C LYS A 225 13.83 -2.08 -6.12
N TYR A 226 14.03 -3.14 -5.33
CA TYR A 226 14.35 -4.46 -5.85
C TYR A 226 13.22 -5.03 -6.73
N ILE A 227 11.97 -4.96 -6.27
CA ILE A 227 10.79 -5.39 -7.04
C ILE A 227 10.68 -4.58 -8.34
N ALA A 228 10.80 -3.25 -8.28
CA ALA A 228 10.76 -2.41 -9.47
C ALA A 228 11.87 -2.77 -10.48
N GLN A 229 13.07 -3.12 -10.00
CA GLN A 229 14.15 -3.59 -10.85
C GLN A 229 13.81 -4.91 -11.55
N ILE A 230 13.25 -5.89 -10.83
CA ILE A 230 12.80 -7.16 -11.44
C ILE A 230 11.74 -6.87 -12.51
N VAL A 231 10.78 -6.00 -12.23
CA VAL A 231 9.74 -5.62 -13.21
C VAL A 231 10.37 -5.03 -14.48
N VAL A 232 11.38 -4.16 -14.35
CA VAL A 232 12.12 -3.58 -15.48
C VAL A 232 12.87 -4.64 -16.29
N GLU A 233 13.52 -5.60 -15.63
CA GLU A 233 14.16 -6.74 -16.30
C GLU A 233 13.12 -7.54 -17.09
N GLN A 234 11.98 -7.86 -16.46
CA GLN A 234 10.91 -8.64 -17.06
C GLN A 234 10.19 -7.92 -18.21
N PHE A 235 10.12 -6.59 -18.20
CA PHE A 235 9.61 -5.81 -19.34
C PHE A 235 10.41 -6.01 -20.63
N ARG A 236 11.70 -6.36 -20.53
CA ARG A 236 12.57 -6.63 -21.70
C ARG A 236 12.45 -8.05 -22.21
N GLU A 237 12.07 -8.98 -21.34
CA GLU A 237 11.99 -10.41 -21.64
C GLU A 237 10.59 -10.81 -22.12
N GLN A 238 9.57 -10.37 -21.40
CA GLN A 238 8.20 -10.86 -21.55
C GLN A 238 7.44 -10.15 -22.68
N ALA A 239 6.50 -10.88 -23.27
CA ALA A 239 5.68 -10.40 -24.39
C ALA A 239 4.35 -9.77 -23.96
N THR A 240 3.92 -9.94 -22.71
CA THR A 240 2.64 -9.45 -22.18
C THR A 240 2.81 -8.89 -20.77
N LEU A 241 1.98 -7.92 -20.39
CA LEU A 241 2.00 -7.34 -19.03
C LEU A 241 1.69 -8.37 -17.95
N THR A 242 0.78 -9.30 -18.25
CA THR A 242 0.48 -10.43 -17.36
C THR A 242 1.68 -11.35 -17.20
N GLY A 243 2.45 -11.59 -18.28
CA GLY A 243 3.70 -12.32 -18.23
C GLY A 243 4.76 -11.62 -17.37
N VAL A 244 4.89 -10.29 -17.48
CA VAL A 244 5.77 -9.49 -16.61
C VAL A 244 5.39 -9.67 -15.14
N ALA A 245 4.12 -9.48 -14.79
CA ALA A 245 3.65 -9.60 -13.42
C ALA A 245 3.84 -11.03 -12.88
N GLN A 246 3.47 -12.05 -13.64
CA GLN A 246 3.61 -13.45 -13.24
C GLN A 246 5.08 -13.85 -13.05
N ALA A 247 5.98 -13.41 -13.94
CA ALA A 247 7.39 -13.74 -13.80
C ALA A 247 8.03 -13.12 -12.55
N VAL A 248 7.57 -11.93 -12.14
CA VAL A 248 7.99 -11.30 -10.87
C VAL A 248 7.50 -12.13 -9.69
N VAL A 249 6.24 -12.57 -9.70
CA VAL A 249 5.66 -13.46 -8.68
C VAL A 249 6.44 -14.78 -8.60
N ASP A 250 6.70 -15.42 -9.74
CA ASP A 250 7.45 -16.68 -9.81
C ASP A 250 8.88 -16.53 -9.30
N ARG A 251 9.50 -15.36 -9.50
CA ARG A 251 10.83 -15.05 -8.95
C ARG A 251 10.78 -14.88 -7.43
N ALA A 252 9.79 -14.18 -6.89
CA ALA A 252 9.58 -14.04 -5.45
C ALA A 252 9.35 -15.40 -4.77
N VAL A 253 8.49 -16.23 -5.37
CA VAL A 253 8.19 -17.60 -4.93
C VAL A 253 9.45 -18.46 -4.88
N ARG A 254 10.29 -18.40 -5.93
CA ARG A 254 11.56 -19.15 -5.98
C ARG A 254 12.56 -18.65 -4.94
N LEU A 255 12.75 -17.34 -4.81
CA LEU A 255 13.64 -16.76 -3.81
C LEU A 255 13.30 -17.21 -2.39
N HIS A 256 12.01 -17.11 -2.02
CA HIS A 256 11.55 -17.54 -0.69
C HIS A 256 11.68 -19.06 -0.49
N HIS A 257 11.38 -19.84 -1.53
CA HIS A 257 11.55 -21.30 -1.48
C HIS A 257 13.01 -21.71 -1.29
N ASP A 258 13.93 -21.13 -2.05
CA ASP A 258 15.36 -21.43 -1.98
C ASP A 258 15.93 -21.05 -0.61
N TRP A 259 15.56 -19.86 -0.10
CA TRP A 259 15.90 -19.41 1.24
C TRP A 259 15.36 -20.34 2.34
N TYR A 260 14.10 -20.79 2.20
CA TYR A 260 13.51 -21.74 3.13
C TYR A 260 14.28 -23.07 3.15
N MET A 261 14.65 -23.59 1.97
CA MET A 261 15.42 -24.81 1.87
C MET A 261 16.83 -24.67 2.47
N SER A 262 17.48 -23.51 2.30
CA SER A 262 18.81 -23.25 2.88
C SER A 262 18.80 -23.02 4.39
N ASN A 263 17.72 -22.47 4.94
CA ASN A 263 17.62 -22.05 6.34
C ASN A 263 16.74 -22.95 7.22
N SER A 264 16.28 -24.09 6.68
CA SER A 264 15.39 -25.05 7.37
C SER A 264 15.93 -25.62 8.69
N LEU A 265 17.24 -25.49 8.97
CA LEU A 265 17.88 -25.96 10.21
C LEU A 265 17.99 -24.87 11.30
N SER A 266 17.80 -23.59 10.98
CA SER A 266 18.12 -22.48 11.89
C SER A 266 16.90 -21.80 12.53
N HIS A 267 15.68 -22.09 12.09
CA HIS A 267 14.47 -21.46 12.62
C HIS A 267 13.46 -22.49 13.15
N PRO A 268 13.07 -22.40 14.45
CA PRO A 268 12.04 -23.27 15.03
C PRO A 268 10.61 -22.94 14.56
N CYS A 269 10.44 -21.84 13.82
CA CYS A 269 9.15 -21.41 13.28
C CYS A 269 9.09 -21.73 11.79
N THR A 270 8.00 -22.33 11.32
CA THR A 270 7.74 -22.55 9.89
C THR A 270 7.32 -21.22 9.26
N PRO A 271 8.16 -20.52 8.48
CA PRO A 271 7.75 -19.31 7.77
C PRO A 271 6.59 -19.65 6.84
N LYS A 272 5.43 -19.05 7.11
CA LYS A 272 4.24 -19.23 6.29
C LYS A 272 4.24 -18.13 5.23
N ARG A 273 4.29 -18.53 3.97
CA ARG A 273 4.10 -17.61 2.86
C ARG A 273 2.62 -17.24 2.73
N GLU A 274 2.34 -15.94 2.70
CA GLU A 274 1.00 -15.42 2.40
C GLU A 274 0.69 -15.43 0.89
N ASP A 275 -0.56 -15.13 0.54
CA ASP A 275 -0.97 -15.02 -0.85
C ASP A 275 -0.26 -13.84 -1.55
N ILE A 276 0.26 -14.13 -2.73
CA ILE A 276 1.05 -13.19 -3.53
C ILE A 276 0.20 -12.69 -4.69
N THR A 277 -0.03 -11.37 -4.74
CA THR A 277 -0.71 -10.70 -5.84
C THR A 277 0.10 -9.50 -6.29
N LEU A 278 0.27 -9.34 -7.60
CA LEU A 278 0.90 -8.18 -8.23
C LEU A 278 0.03 -7.69 -9.39
N VAL A 279 -0.39 -6.43 -9.32
CA VAL A 279 -1.09 -5.74 -10.40
C VAL A 279 -0.14 -4.72 -11.00
N LEU A 280 0.08 -4.82 -12.31
CA LEU A 280 0.93 -3.94 -13.09
C LEU A 280 0.08 -3.12 -14.06
N ARG A 281 0.12 -1.79 -13.91
CA ARG A 281 -0.46 -0.85 -14.88
C ARG A 281 0.67 -0.13 -15.61
N ASN A 282 0.82 -0.40 -16.90
CA ASN A 282 1.76 0.32 -17.74
C ASN A 282 1.17 1.66 -18.20
N PHE A 283 1.95 2.74 -18.09
CA PHE A 283 1.58 4.04 -18.66
C PHE A 283 2.23 4.24 -20.02
N ASN A 284 3.55 4.05 -20.14
CA ASN A 284 4.31 4.21 -21.39
C ASN A 284 5.71 3.56 -21.31
N TYR A 285 5.91 2.51 -20.51
CA TYR A 285 7.19 1.82 -20.45
C TYR A 285 7.37 0.88 -21.66
N PRO A 286 8.53 0.89 -22.33
CA PRO A 286 8.74 0.13 -23.55
C PRO A 286 8.78 -1.37 -23.27
N MET A 287 8.12 -2.14 -24.14
CA MET A 287 8.13 -3.60 -24.18
C MET A 287 8.59 -4.09 -25.55
N PRO A 288 9.89 -4.36 -25.73
CA PRO A 288 10.46 -4.72 -27.03
C PRO A 288 9.83 -5.97 -27.65
N ASN A 289 9.46 -6.94 -26.81
CA ASN A 289 8.90 -8.23 -27.24
C ASN A 289 7.36 -8.25 -27.19
N ALA A 290 6.71 -7.10 -27.00
CA ALA A 290 5.26 -7.06 -26.85
C ALA A 290 4.55 -7.61 -28.09
N ILE A 291 3.66 -8.58 -27.88
CA ILE A 291 2.74 -9.04 -28.93
C ILE A 291 1.72 -7.93 -29.10
N THR A 292 1.95 -7.06 -30.07
CA THR A 292 0.93 -6.10 -30.51
C THR A 292 -0.20 -6.89 -31.14
N SER A 293 -1.40 -6.83 -30.52
CA SER A 293 -2.61 -7.32 -31.18
C SER A 293 -2.76 -6.54 -32.50
N PRO A 294 -3.03 -7.19 -33.64
CA PRO A 294 -3.11 -6.51 -34.93
C PRO A 294 -4.36 -5.62 -34.94
N SER A 295 -4.20 -4.35 -34.55
CA SER A 295 -5.26 -3.33 -34.60
C SER A 295 -5.29 -2.59 -35.94
N LYS A 296 -4.53 -3.06 -36.94
CA LYS A 296 -4.69 -2.69 -38.35
C LYS A 296 -4.44 -3.91 -39.23
N PRO A 297 -5.42 -4.39 -40.03
CA PRO A 297 -5.15 -5.33 -41.10
C PRO A 297 -4.53 -4.56 -42.26
N THR A 298 -3.30 -4.10 -42.14
CA THR A 298 -2.50 -3.80 -43.34
C THR A 298 -1.99 -5.13 -43.87
N VAL A 299 -2.88 -5.84 -44.57
CA VAL A 299 -2.48 -6.88 -45.50
C VAL A 299 -1.78 -6.17 -46.65
N THR A 300 -0.48 -5.96 -46.54
CA THR A 300 0.35 -5.65 -47.71
C THR A 300 0.47 -6.93 -48.52
N PHE A 301 -0.48 -7.13 -49.44
CA PHE A 301 -0.22 -7.98 -50.58
C PHE A 301 0.96 -7.37 -51.34
N ASN A 302 2.07 -8.09 -51.45
CA ASN A 302 3.06 -7.83 -52.49
C ASN A 302 2.47 -8.41 -53.78
N PRO A 303 1.96 -7.62 -54.74
CA PRO A 303 1.65 -8.18 -56.04
C PRO A 303 2.99 -8.48 -56.72
N VAL A 304 3.30 -9.77 -56.86
CA VAL A 304 4.27 -10.20 -57.87
C VAL A 304 3.61 -9.92 -59.22
N ILE A 305 3.93 -8.77 -59.81
CA ILE A 305 3.53 -8.45 -61.18
C ILE A 305 4.56 -9.12 -62.09
N GLU A 306 4.22 -10.31 -62.60
CA GLU A 306 4.84 -10.80 -63.83
C GLU A 306 4.46 -9.82 -64.95
N ARG A 307 5.44 -9.06 -65.43
CA ARG A 307 5.26 -8.18 -66.59
C ARG A 307 5.06 -9.04 -67.84
N ASN A 308 3.81 -9.17 -68.26
CA ASN A 308 3.52 -9.34 -69.68
C ASN A 308 3.15 -7.98 -70.26
N SER A 309 4.03 -7.50 -71.14
CA SER A 309 3.83 -6.35 -72.00
C SER A 309 2.64 -6.55 -72.93
N MET A 310 1.72 -5.58 -72.97
CA MET A 310 0.99 -5.12 -74.15
C MET A 310 0.31 -3.78 -73.81
N SER A 311 0.18 -2.95 -74.84
CA SER A 311 0.01 -1.49 -74.83
C SER A 311 -1.45 -1.00 -74.78
N ASP A 312 -1.54 0.32 -74.55
CA ASP A 312 -2.59 1.28 -74.91
C ASP A 312 -3.73 1.65 -73.93
N ASP A 313 -3.59 2.88 -73.44
CA ASP A 313 -4.50 4.02 -73.56
C ASP A 313 -5.58 4.34 -72.49
N SER A 314 -5.66 5.65 -72.24
CA SER A 314 -6.75 6.50 -71.73
C SER A 314 -6.91 6.81 -70.22
N THR A 315 -6.39 8.01 -69.88
CA THR A 315 -7.10 9.18 -69.29
C THR A 315 -7.55 9.28 -67.81
N LEU A 316 -7.20 10.47 -67.24
CA LEU A 316 -7.88 11.28 -66.20
C LEU A 316 -7.79 10.77 -64.74
N ASP A 317 -7.63 11.55 -63.68
CA ASP A 317 -7.58 13.00 -63.43
C ASP A 317 -7.06 13.20 -61.99
N GLY A 318 -6.68 14.43 -61.60
CA GLY A 318 -6.75 14.85 -60.19
C GLY A 318 -5.44 15.05 -59.41
N LYS A 319 -4.94 16.28 -59.50
CA LYS A 319 -3.81 16.92 -58.78
C LYS A 319 -3.99 17.05 -57.25
N ASN A 320 -2.87 16.87 -56.53
CA ASN A 320 -2.19 17.77 -55.54
C ASN A 320 -3.01 18.37 -54.37
N THR A 321 -2.51 18.68 -53.17
CA THR A 321 -1.17 18.82 -52.55
C THR A 321 -1.41 19.24 -51.08
N GLY A 322 -0.49 18.98 -50.13
CA GLY A 322 -0.56 19.65 -48.83
C GLY A 322 0.32 19.15 -47.68
N THR A 323 1.61 18.97 -47.93
CA THR A 323 2.77 18.87 -47.01
C THR A 323 2.66 19.81 -45.80
N VAL A 324 2.59 19.32 -44.54
CA VAL A 324 3.69 19.08 -43.56
C VAL A 324 4.34 20.34 -42.96
N ASN A 325 4.23 20.51 -41.62
CA ASN A 325 5.31 20.58 -40.61
C ASN A 325 5.03 21.49 -39.38
N SER A 326 5.48 20.92 -38.26
CA SER A 326 5.70 21.40 -36.90
C SER A 326 6.49 22.70 -36.77
N TYR A 327 6.42 23.38 -35.61
CA TYR A 327 7.54 23.85 -34.76
C TYR A 327 6.98 24.56 -33.48
N MET A 328 7.64 24.32 -32.35
CA MET A 328 7.56 24.94 -31.01
C MET A 328 9.02 24.98 -30.47
N PRO A 329 9.39 25.60 -29.33
CA PRO A 329 9.22 26.96 -28.75
C PRO A 329 10.63 27.66 -28.60
N THR A 330 10.90 28.81 -27.94
CA THR A 330 11.01 29.07 -26.47
C THR A 330 11.70 30.45 -26.17
N ASN A 331 11.56 30.93 -24.91
CA ASN A 331 12.34 31.94 -24.13
C ASN A 331 11.98 33.44 -24.31
N THR A 332 11.93 34.35 -23.31
CA THR A 332 12.74 34.54 -22.08
C THR A 332 12.05 35.49 -21.06
N THR A 333 12.48 35.36 -19.80
CA THR A 333 12.30 36.04 -18.49
C THR A 333 12.08 37.57 -18.36
N THR A 334 11.49 38.02 -17.22
CA THR A 334 12.13 38.98 -16.26
C THR A 334 11.33 39.18 -14.95
N THR A 335 12.07 39.65 -13.94
CA THR A 335 11.96 39.65 -12.47
C THR A 335 11.20 40.85 -11.87
N THR A 336 10.63 40.72 -10.65
CA THR A 336 10.82 41.70 -9.54
C THR A 336 10.26 41.21 -8.20
N CYS A 337 11.06 41.37 -7.14
CA CYS A 337 10.72 41.09 -5.74
C CYS A 337 9.96 42.28 -5.08
N SER A 338 9.13 41.98 -4.08
CA SER A 338 8.94 42.88 -2.92
C SER A 338 8.46 42.11 -1.69
N GLU A 339 9.04 42.49 -0.56
CA GLU A 339 8.93 41.92 0.80
C GLU A 339 7.56 42.17 1.46
N ARG A 340 7.16 41.32 2.41
CA ARG A 340 6.38 41.69 3.61
C ARG A 340 6.25 40.56 4.66
N THR A 341 6.99 40.77 5.76
CA THR A 341 6.58 40.67 7.18
C THR A 341 5.79 39.45 7.65
N GLU A 342 6.50 38.53 8.32
CA GLU A 342 5.93 37.57 9.27
C GLU A 342 5.50 38.30 10.55
N THR A 343 4.27 38.08 10.99
CA THR A 343 3.80 38.46 12.33
C THR A 343 4.09 37.33 13.30
N ASP A 344 4.95 37.68 14.26
CA ASP A 344 5.29 37.05 15.52
C ASP A 344 4.04 36.61 16.32
N ASP A 345 3.82 35.30 16.42
CA ASP A 345 2.84 34.72 17.34
C ASP A 345 3.51 34.51 18.71
N GLY A 346 3.15 35.43 19.61
CA GLY A 346 3.86 35.69 20.86
C GLY A 346 4.10 34.47 21.76
N VAL A 347 5.36 34.31 22.13
CA VAL A 347 5.78 33.55 23.31
C VAL A 347 6.29 34.57 24.34
N GLY A 348 5.57 34.68 25.46
CA GLY A 348 5.88 35.62 26.53
C GLY A 348 7.23 35.33 27.21
N ALA A 349 7.82 36.37 27.80
CA ALA A 349 9.23 36.45 28.20
C ALA A 349 9.72 35.43 29.26
N ASP A 350 8.84 34.64 29.89
CA ASP A 350 9.20 33.79 31.04
C ASP A 350 8.71 32.33 30.95
N GLN A 351 8.23 31.86 29.79
CA GLN A 351 7.93 30.44 29.60
C GLN A 351 9.11 29.74 28.92
N LYS A 352 9.97 29.12 29.72
CA LYS A 352 11.01 28.21 29.24
C LYS A 352 10.33 26.98 28.64
N ILE A 353 10.46 26.83 27.32
CA ILE A 353 10.04 25.63 26.59
C ILE A 353 10.68 24.42 27.28
N GLU A 354 9.87 23.44 27.71
CA GLU A 354 10.40 22.21 28.30
C GLU A 354 11.25 21.47 27.27
N ALA A 355 12.40 20.97 27.71
CA ALA A 355 13.31 20.26 26.83
C ALA A 355 12.60 18.99 26.30
N TYR A 356 12.48 18.91 24.99
CA TYR A 356 11.90 17.77 24.27
C TYR A 356 12.61 16.43 24.56
N VAL A 357 13.81 16.49 25.15
CA VAL A 357 14.62 15.33 25.52
C VAL A 357 15.14 15.53 26.95
N ASP A 358 14.90 14.55 27.81
CA ASP A 358 15.41 14.52 29.18
C ASP A 358 16.88 14.05 29.20
N PHE A 359 17.79 14.98 29.47
CA PHE A 359 19.24 14.72 29.58
C PHE A 359 19.70 14.48 31.03
N SER A 360 18.79 14.31 31.99
CA SER A 360 19.14 14.13 33.41
C SER A 360 20.09 12.95 33.64
N ASP A 361 19.87 11.85 32.92
CA ASP A 361 20.74 10.67 32.99
C ASP A 361 22.13 10.91 32.41
N PHE A 362 22.24 11.72 31.36
CA PHE A 362 23.52 12.12 30.77
C PHE A 362 24.32 12.97 31.77
N TYR A 363 23.71 13.99 32.38
CA TYR A 363 24.39 14.86 33.34
C TYR A 363 24.81 14.11 34.61
N ARG A 364 23.96 13.20 35.11
CA ARG A 364 24.31 12.35 36.26
C ARG A 364 25.55 11.49 35.97
N ASN A 365 25.61 10.87 34.79
CA ASN A 365 26.74 10.04 34.38
C ASN A 365 28.00 10.89 34.11
N TYR A 366 27.85 12.09 33.55
CA TYR A 366 28.94 13.04 33.32
C TYR A 366 29.59 13.49 34.64
N GLU A 367 28.80 13.88 35.64
CA GLU A 367 29.33 14.26 36.96
C GLU A 367 30.03 13.09 37.67
N GLU A 368 29.49 11.88 37.53
CA GLU A 368 30.11 10.69 38.09
C GLU A 368 31.46 10.38 37.44
N MET A 369 31.57 10.49 36.11
CA MET A 369 32.81 10.29 35.36
C MET A 369 33.83 11.40 35.63
N LYS A 370 33.39 12.66 35.78
CA LYS A 370 34.21 13.81 36.14
C LYS A 370 34.85 13.63 37.52
N ARG A 371 34.08 13.13 38.50
CA ARG A 371 34.58 12.79 39.84
C ARG A 371 35.56 11.62 39.84
N LYS A 372 35.40 10.67 38.92
CA LYS A 372 36.29 9.51 38.76
C LYS A 372 37.54 9.80 37.91
N GLY A 373 37.61 10.97 37.26
CA GLY A 373 38.75 11.37 36.44
C GLY A 373 38.90 10.58 35.12
N THR A 374 37.82 9.93 34.66
CA THR A 374 37.80 9.07 33.47
C THR A 374 37.02 9.68 32.32
N LEU A 375 37.07 11.01 32.19
CA LEU A 375 36.34 11.74 31.15
C LEU A 375 37.03 11.55 29.78
N PRO A 376 36.29 11.26 28.70
CA PRO A 376 36.86 11.24 27.34
C PRO A 376 37.35 12.63 26.90
N GLU A 377 38.46 12.68 26.16
CA GLU A 377 38.99 13.92 25.59
C GLU A 377 37.96 14.60 24.68
N GLY A 378 37.71 15.89 24.90
CA GLY A 378 36.73 16.71 24.17
C GLY A 378 35.44 17.06 24.95
N LEU A 379 35.23 16.47 26.13
CA LEU A 379 34.07 16.76 27.00
C LEU A 379 34.38 17.71 28.18
N GLU A 380 35.58 18.29 28.23
CA GLU A 380 36.06 19.05 29.41
C GLU A 380 35.36 20.40 29.64
N ASN A 381 34.64 20.92 28.63
CA ASN A 381 34.02 22.25 28.63
C ASN A 381 32.48 22.22 28.60
N PHE A 382 31.85 21.09 28.93
CA PHE A 382 30.40 20.98 29.11
C PHE A 382 29.94 21.23 30.54
#